data_AF-A0A3N4JDB3-F1
#
_entry.id   AF-A0A3N4JDB3-F1
#
_cell.length_a   1.000
_cell.length_b   1.000
_cell.length_c   1.000
_cell.angle_alpha   90.00
_cell.angle_beta   90.00
_cell.angle_gamma   90.00
#
_symmetry.space_group_name_H-M   'P 1'
#
loop_
_entity.id
_entity.type
_entity.pdbx_description
1 polymer ?
#
loop_
_entity_poly.entity_id
_entity_poly.type
_entity_poly.pdbx_seq_one_letter_code
_entity_poly.pdbx_strand_id
1 'polypeptide(L)'
;MLDDNDDECTAIIVTTTEIAEDAVMISNLKKALNVVLDGDEIYVEHNPNPVVGNRCDLSLAALSREIQVMKQKFIEQDKINALAEQTISSLQKRLHHVSLSLHSYQEIRGRFIDSYYRDKCTPEITPHQKKTIAQGNAAAHGGDVKMDAESYRDGGGRTDIPIFKQLYGYVPHVIWSITHEETITLLNTHAGVKASMTKVGSEKFYALFAEFIDAFEDSGYNTEYLKGNGTATGPAPRVNSAFWAFMQCVKDEVRPVKGGAPGEASV
;
A
#
# COMPACT_ATOMS: atom_id res chain seq x y z
N MET A 1 46.75 -32.05 27.95
CA MET A 1 46.96 -31.93 26.50
C MET A 1 46.02 -30.82 26.08
N LEU A 2 46.59 -29.67 25.74
CA LEU A 2 45.84 -28.53 25.23
C LEU A 2 45.59 -28.83 23.75
N ASP A 3 44.32 -28.72 23.32
CA ASP A 3 43.97 -28.76 21.91
C ASP A 3 44.69 -27.60 21.20
N ASP A 4 45.62 -27.93 20.32
CA ASP A 4 46.13 -27.03 19.29
C ASP A 4 44.96 -26.73 18.35
N ASN A 5 44.17 -25.71 18.67
CA ASN A 5 43.23 -25.14 17.72
C ASN A 5 44.09 -24.26 16.81
N ASP A 6 44.54 -24.82 15.68
CA ASP A 6 45.37 -24.14 14.70
C ASP A 6 44.78 -22.75 14.40
N ASP A 7 45.54 -21.71 14.75
CA ASP A 7 45.23 -20.29 14.52
C ASP A 7 45.34 -19.99 13.00
N GLU A 8 44.46 -20.58 12.19
CA GLU A 8 44.42 -20.37 10.75
C GLU A 8 43.78 -19.01 10.41
N CYS A 9 44.41 -18.26 9.50
CA CYS A 9 43.88 -17.01 8.97
C CYS A 9 43.43 -17.18 7.50
N THR A 10 42.40 -16.43 7.11
CA THR A 10 41.94 -16.47 5.70
C THR A 10 42.85 -15.59 4.85
N ALA A 11 43.50 -16.17 3.84
CA ALA A 11 44.30 -15.43 2.87
C ALA A 11 43.52 -15.22 1.56
N ILE A 12 43.47 -13.97 1.08
CA ILE A 12 42.80 -13.61 -0.18
C ILE A 12 43.78 -12.76 -0.99
N ILE A 13 43.99 -13.09 -2.26
CA ILE A 13 44.79 -12.26 -3.16
C ILE A 13 43.93 -11.91 -4.37
N VAL A 14 43.77 -10.61 -4.62
CA VAL A 14 43.05 -10.11 -5.79
C VAL A 14 44.04 -9.65 -6.83
N THR A 15 43.95 -10.20 -8.03
CA THR A 15 44.69 -9.77 -9.21
C THR A 15 43.77 -9.75 -10.43
N THR A 16 44.24 -9.16 -11.53
CA THR A 16 43.48 -9.09 -12.78
C THR A 16 44.22 -9.82 -13.88
N THR A 17 43.47 -10.39 -14.82
CA THR A 17 44.04 -11.03 -16.02
C THR A 17 43.19 -10.67 -17.22
N GLU A 18 43.83 -10.66 -18.40
CA GLU A 18 43.13 -10.38 -19.65
C GLU A 18 42.19 -11.53 -20.02
N ILE A 19 41.05 -11.18 -20.63
CA ILE A 19 40.06 -12.15 -21.09
C ILE A 19 40.64 -12.89 -22.31
N ALA A 20 40.72 -14.22 -22.21
CA ALA A 20 41.27 -15.09 -23.25
C ALA A 20 40.59 -16.47 -23.18
N GLU A 21 41.08 -17.46 -23.94
CA GLU A 21 40.67 -18.86 -23.74
C GLU A 21 41.04 -19.37 -22.34
N ASP A 22 40.24 -20.25 -21.75
CA ASP A 22 40.36 -20.71 -20.36
C ASP A 22 41.79 -21.14 -19.97
N ALA A 23 42.45 -21.93 -20.82
CA ALA A 23 43.82 -22.39 -20.57
C ALA A 23 44.83 -21.24 -20.51
N VAL A 24 44.63 -20.22 -21.35
CA VAL A 24 45.47 -19.02 -21.39
C VAL A 24 45.19 -18.14 -20.17
N MET A 25 43.93 -17.94 -19.80
CA MET A 25 43.55 -17.19 -18.60
C MET A 25 44.12 -17.81 -17.33
N ILE A 26 44.03 -19.14 -17.15
CA ILE A 26 44.60 -19.83 -15.99
C ILE A 26 46.13 -19.66 -15.92
N SER A 27 46.82 -19.79 -17.06
CA SER A 27 48.27 -19.60 -17.12
C SER A 27 48.66 -18.15 -16.78
N ASN A 28 47.95 -17.17 -17.33
CA ASN A 28 48.21 -15.76 -17.08
C ASN A 28 47.88 -15.37 -15.64
N LEU A 29 46.80 -15.90 -15.06
CA LEU A 29 46.44 -15.72 -13.66
C LEU A 29 47.55 -16.21 -12.72
N LYS A 30 48.10 -17.42 -12.96
CA LYS A 30 49.19 -17.96 -12.15
C LYS A 30 50.44 -17.07 -12.18
N LYS A 31 50.78 -16.52 -13.35
CA LYS A 31 51.90 -15.58 -13.48
C LYS A 31 51.62 -14.29 -12.72
N ALA A 32 50.42 -13.73 -12.87
CA ALA A 32 50.01 -12.51 -12.18
C ALA A 32 50.01 -12.69 -10.65
N LEU A 33 49.58 -13.85 -10.14
CA LEU A 33 49.64 -14.17 -8.72
C LEU A 33 51.08 -14.22 -8.19
N ASN A 34 52.00 -14.87 -8.92
CA ASN A 34 53.41 -14.91 -8.50
C ASN A 34 54.03 -13.50 -8.45
N VAL A 35 53.70 -12.63 -9.40
CA VAL A 35 54.17 -11.23 -9.38
C VAL A 35 53.68 -10.48 -8.14
N VAL A 36 52.41 -10.69 -7.75
CA VAL A 36 51.84 -10.07 -6.55
C VAL A 36 52.51 -10.61 -5.28
N LEU A 37 52.75 -11.92 -5.21
CA LEU A 37 53.42 -12.56 -4.07
C LEU A 37 54.89 -12.13 -3.90
N ASP A 38 55.59 -11.89 -5.01
CA ASP A 38 57.00 -11.49 -5.00
C ASP A 38 57.21 -9.99 -4.83
N GLY A 39 56.19 -9.16 -5.15
CA GLY A 39 56.35 -7.71 -5.31
C GLY A 39 55.45 -6.80 -4.47
N ASP A 40 54.26 -7.25 -4.04
CA ASP A 40 53.32 -6.40 -3.29
C ASP A 40 53.47 -6.57 -1.76
N GLU A 41 53.22 -5.48 -1.03
CA GLU A 41 53.09 -5.51 0.42
C GLU A 41 51.81 -6.26 0.80
N ILE A 42 51.97 -7.46 1.37
CA ILE A 42 50.89 -8.22 1.99
C ILE A 42 50.61 -7.62 3.37
N TYR A 43 49.36 -7.25 3.60
CA TYR A 43 48.88 -6.65 4.84
C TYR A 43 48.07 -7.67 5.64
N VAL A 44 48.04 -7.48 6.96
CA VAL A 44 47.25 -8.29 7.89
C VAL A 44 46.23 -7.39 8.58
N GLU A 45 44.95 -7.64 8.36
CA GLU A 45 43.90 -6.97 9.10
C GLU A 45 43.59 -7.71 10.40
N HIS A 46 43.93 -7.07 11.52
CA HIS A 46 43.78 -7.64 12.86
C HIS A 46 42.36 -7.36 13.39
N ASN A 47 41.45 -8.27 13.07
CA ASN A 47 40.08 -8.30 13.56
C ASN A 47 39.81 -9.69 14.17
N PRO A 48 38.67 -9.93 14.86
CA PRO A 48 38.39 -11.22 15.51
C PRO A 48 38.53 -12.45 14.59
N ASN A 49 38.43 -12.27 13.27
CA ASN A 49 38.87 -13.23 12.27
C ASN A 49 39.92 -12.55 11.36
N PRO A 50 41.22 -12.86 11.49
CA PRO A 50 42.27 -12.20 10.72
C PRO A 50 42.21 -12.57 9.24
N VAL A 51 42.34 -11.56 8.38
CA VAL A 51 42.41 -11.70 6.92
C VAL A 51 43.74 -11.14 6.44
N VAL A 52 44.40 -11.87 5.54
CA VAL A 52 45.71 -11.54 4.98
C VAL A 52 45.61 -11.37 3.47
N GLY A 53 46.21 -10.30 2.95
CA GLY A 53 46.37 -10.13 1.51
C GLY A 53 46.80 -8.71 1.11
N ASN A 54 46.73 -8.41 -0.19
CA ASN A 54 46.98 -7.09 -0.73
C ASN A 54 45.88 -6.04 -0.40
N ARG A 55 46.12 -4.79 -0.79
CA ARG A 55 45.19 -3.69 -0.47
C ARG A 55 43.79 -3.88 -1.05
N CYS A 56 43.68 -4.57 -2.19
CA CYS A 56 42.41 -4.79 -2.88
C CYS A 56 41.55 -5.84 -2.17
N ASP A 57 42.13 -6.92 -1.65
CA ASP A 57 41.36 -7.92 -0.88
C ASP A 57 40.92 -7.41 0.49
N LEU A 58 41.72 -6.63 1.20
CA LEU A 58 41.28 -6.02 2.46
C LEU A 58 40.03 -5.15 2.25
N SER A 59 39.98 -4.43 1.14
CA SER A 59 38.80 -3.64 0.75
C SER A 59 37.59 -4.53 0.43
N LEU A 60 37.81 -5.68 -0.22
CA LEU A 60 36.76 -6.65 -0.53
C LEU A 60 36.23 -7.36 0.73
N ALA A 61 37.11 -7.73 1.67
CA ALA A 61 36.76 -8.33 2.94
C ALA A 61 35.99 -7.35 3.84
N ALA A 62 36.36 -6.06 3.83
CA ALA A 62 35.59 -4.99 4.47
C ALA A 62 34.17 -4.87 3.88
N LEU A 63 34.05 -4.81 2.55
CA LEU A 63 32.74 -4.76 1.86
C LEU A 63 31.86 -5.97 2.18
N SER A 64 32.43 -7.18 2.20
CA SER A 64 31.68 -8.40 2.55
C SER A 64 31.07 -8.31 3.96
N ARG A 65 31.83 -7.78 4.93
CA ARG A 65 31.34 -7.58 6.30
C ARG A 65 30.24 -6.52 6.36
N GLU A 66 30.40 -5.39 5.66
CA GLU A 66 29.36 -4.37 5.57
C GLU A 66 28.06 -4.95 4.99
N ILE A 67 28.16 -5.77 3.93
CA ILE A 67 27.02 -6.47 3.35
C ILE A 67 26.35 -7.39 4.39
N GLN A 68 27.12 -8.12 5.19
CA GLN A 68 26.57 -8.98 6.23
C GLN A 68 25.85 -8.18 7.33
N VAL A 69 26.43 -7.06 7.76
CA VAL A 69 25.79 -6.14 8.73
C VAL A 69 24.50 -5.56 8.14
N MET A 70 24.52 -5.12 6.88
CA MET A 70 23.33 -4.61 6.19
C MET A 70 22.24 -5.68 6.06
N LYS A 71 22.58 -6.92 5.72
CA LYS A 71 21.62 -8.05 5.68
C LYS A 71 20.96 -8.27 7.04
N GLN A 72 21.72 -8.22 8.13
CA GLN A 72 21.15 -8.37 9.48
C GLN A 72 20.21 -7.22 9.83
N LYS A 73 20.61 -5.98 9.54
CA LYS A 73 19.73 -4.80 9.73
C LYS A 73 18.44 -4.91 8.92
N PHE A 74 18.50 -5.45 7.70
CA PHE A 74 17.32 -5.67 6.87
C PHE A 74 16.35 -6.68 7.50
N ILE A 75 16.88 -7.81 7.97
CA ILE A 75 16.09 -8.83 8.69
C ILE A 75 15.42 -8.24 9.95
N GLU A 76 16.15 -7.39 10.69
CA GLU A 76 15.61 -6.73 11.88
C GLU A 76 14.53 -5.71 11.52
N GLN A 77 14.73 -4.93 10.45
CA GLN A 77 13.75 -3.98 9.95
C GLN A 77 12.46 -4.67 9.49
N ASP A 78 12.55 -5.81 8.81
CA ASP A 78 11.39 -6.60 8.39
C ASP A 78 10.56 -7.07 9.60
N LYS A 79 11.21 -7.47 10.70
CA LYS A 79 10.53 -7.84 11.95
C LYS A 79 9.80 -6.64 12.57
N ILE A 80 10.43 -5.47 12.58
CA ILE A 80 9.82 -4.24 13.08
C ILE A 80 8.59 -3.87 12.24
N ASN A 81 8.70 -3.97 10.91
CA ASN A 81 7.59 -3.67 10.01
C ASN A 81 6.41 -4.61 10.23
N ALA A 82 6.66 -5.93 10.34
CA ALA A 82 5.62 -6.92 10.62
C ALA A 82 4.91 -6.65 11.96
N LEU A 83 5.66 -6.27 13.01
CA LEU A 83 5.08 -5.92 14.32
C LEU A 83 4.25 -4.62 14.25
N ALA A 84 4.72 -3.63 13.48
CA ALA A 84 3.99 -2.39 13.27
C ALA A 84 2.66 -2.64 12.54
N GLU A 85 2.66 -3.46 11.49
CA GLU A 85 1.44 -3.86 10.77
C GLU A 85 0.43 -4.55 11.68
N GLN A 86 0.90 -5.48 12.53
CA GLN A 86 0.04 -6.15 13.51
C GLN A 86 -0.57 -5.16 14.53
N THR A 87 0.23 -4.20 15.00
CA THR A 87 -0.22 -3.18 15.96
C THR A 87 -1.24 -2.24 15.33
N ILE A 88 -0.99 -1.79 14.09
CA ILE A 88 -1.92 -0.95 13.32
C ILE A 88 -3.25 -1.67 13.13
N SER A 89 -3.23 -2.94 12.71
CA SER A 89 -4.44 -3.74 12.55
C SER A 89 -5.24 -3.88 13.87
N SER A 90 -4.54 -4.11 14.99
CA SER A 90 -5.17 -4.18 16.32
C SER A 90 -5.83 -2.85 16.74
N LEU A 91 -5.12 -1.73 16.53
CA LEU A 91 -5.63 -0.40 16.85
C LEU A 91 -6.83 -0.03 15.97
N GLN A 92 -6.78 -0.33 14.68
CA GLN A 92 -7.89 -0.13 13.75
C GLN A 92 -9.15 -0.88 14.20
N LYS A 93 -9.01 -2.16 14.60
CA LYS A 93 -10.13 -2.95 15.14
C LYS A 93 -10.75 -2.33 16.39
N ARG A 94 -9.91 -1.85 17.32
CA ARG A 94 -10.38 -1.18 18.55
C ARG A 94 -11.08 0.13 18.26
N LEU A 95 -10.52 0.95 17.37
CA LEU A 95 -11.15 2.20 16.93
C LEU A 95 -12.50 1.93 16.28
N HIS A 96 -12.59 0.93 15.41
CA HIS A 96 -13.86 0.54 14.78
C HIS A 96 -14.93 0.17 15.82
N HIS A 97 -14.57 -0.64 16.83
CA HIS A 97 -15.49 -0.99 17.92
C HIS A 97 -15.95 0.23 18.73
N VAL A 98 -15.02 1.14 19.05
CA VAL A 98 -15.35 2.37 19.80
C VAL A 98 -16.27 3.26 18.96
N SER A 99 -15.98 3.44 17.67
CA SER A 99 -16.82 4.20 16.75
C SER A 99 -18.24 3.64 16.63
N LEU A 100 -18.39 2.30 16.58
CA LEU A 100 -19.69 1.64 16.59
C LEU A 100 -20.50 1.95 17.86
N SER A 101 -19.82 2.05 19.01
CA SER A 101 -20.46 2.29 20.30
C SER A 101 -20.82 3.77 20.57
N LEU A 102 -20.29 4.70 19.77
CA LEU A 102 -20.45 6.14 20.01
C LEU A 102 -21.64 6.71 19.23
N HIS A 103 -22.72 7.01 19.94
CA HIS A 103 -23.94 7.59 19.35
C HIS A 103 -23.67 8.86 18.51
N SER A 104 -22.82 9.78 18.98
CA SER A 104 -22.48 10.99 18.23
C SER A 104 -21.77 10.72 16.90
N TYR A 105 -21.04 9.61 16.80
CA TYR A 105 -20.44 9.19 15.54
C TYR A 105 -21.48 8.63 14.57
N GLN A 106 -22.43 7.82 15.07
CA GLN A 106 -23.58 7.35 14.29
C GLN A 106 -24.41 8.52 13.73
N GLU A 107 -24.63 9.58 14.52
CA GLU A 107 -25.30 10.80 14.05
C GLU A 107 -24.53 11.51 12.94
N ILE A 108 -23.20 11.61 13.05
CA ILE A 108 -22.35 12.17 11.98
C ILE A 108 -22.47 11.33 10.70
N ARG A 109 -22.50 10.01 10.82
CA ARG A 109 -22.69 9.09 9.67
C ARG A 109 -24.07 9.20 9.05
N GLY A 110 -25.13 9.30 9.85
CA GLY A 110 -26.48 9.57 9.36
C GLY A 110 -26.55 10.86 8.53
N ARG A 111 -25.92 11.93 9.03
CA ARG A 111 -25.82 13.21 8.29
C ARG A 111 -25.07 13.10 6.96
N PHE A 112 -24.08 12.23 6.85
CA PHE A 112 -23.35 12.00 5.60
C PHE A 112 -24.29 11.48 4.50
N ILE A 113 -25.07 10.43 4.78
CA ILE A 113 -26.00 9.84 3.80
C ILE A 113 -27.14 10.82 3.50
N ASP A 114 -27.68 11.49 4.52
CA ASP A 114 -28.76 12.48 4.33
C ASP A 114 -28.31 13.66 3.48
N SER A 115 -27.07 14.11 3.66
CA SER A 115 -26.49 15.19 2.86
C SER A 115 -26.29 14.76 1.41
N TYR A 116 -25.86 13.51 1.15
CA TYR A 116 -25.80 12.99 -0.20
C TYR A 116 -27.18 12.93 -0.86
N TYR A 117 -28.16 12.34 -0.17
CA TYR A 117 -29.53 12.25 -0.66
C TYR A 117 -30.06 13.64 -1.02
N ARG A 118 -29.93 14.58 -0.08
CA ARG A 118 -30.38 15.94 -0.26
C ARG A 118 -29.65 16.65 -1.42
N ASP A 119 -28.32 16.63 -1.46
CA ASP A 119 -27.56 17.52 -2.36
C ASP A 119 -27.38 16.96 -3.79
N LYS A 120 -27.45 15.63 -3.95
CA LYS A 120 -27.24 14.92 -5.22
C LYS A 120 -28.49 14.21 -5.74
N CYS A 121 -29.41 13.81 -4.87
CA CYS A 121 -30.62 13.07 -5.28
C CYS A 121 -31.89 13.94 -5.31
N THR A 122 -31.93 15.09 -4.59
CA THR A 122 -33.07 16.02 -4.68
C THR A 122 -32.81 17.19 -5.64
N PRO A 123 -33.77 17.55 -6.51
CA PRO A 123 -33.56 18.49 -7.61
C PRO A 123 -33.57 20.00 -7.22
N GLU A 124 -33.88 20.38 -5.98
CA GLU A 124 -34.28 21.77 -5.64
C GLU A 124 -33.37 22.50 -4.63
N ILE A 125 -32.05 22.27 -4.63
CA ILE A 125 -31.14 23.00 -3.72
C ILE A 125 -30.26 24.01 -4.45
N THR A 126 -30.32 25.25 -3.98
CA THR A 126 -29.54 26.36 -4.52
C THR A 126 -28.03 26.18 -4.26
N PRO A 127 -27.14 26.62 -5.19
CA PRO A 127 -25.69 26.49 -5.03
C PRO A 127 -25.12 27.09 -3.74
N HIS A 128 -25.76 28.15 -3.22
CA HIS A 128 -25.36 28.81 -1.97
C HIS A 128 -25.63 27.93 -0.74
N GLN A 129 -26.80 27.30 -0.67
CA GLN A 129 -27.16 26.35 0.40
C GLN A 129 -26.24 25.12 0.39
N LYS A 130 -25.82 24.63 -0.79
CA LYS A 130 -24.84 23.54 -0.92
C LYS A 130 -23.48 23.90 -0.31
N LYS A 131 -23.01 25.15 -0.47
CA LYS A 131 -21.71 25.61 0.03
C LYS A 131 -21.68 25.79 1.56
N THR A 132 -22.74 26.37 2.13
CA THR A 132 -22.84 26.59 3.59
C THR A 132 -22.93 25.26 4.36
N ILE A 133 -23.59 24.24 3.78
CA ILE A 133 -23.71 22.93 4.42
C ILE A 133 -22.43 22.09 4.26
N ALA A 134 -21.73 22.22 3.12
CA ALA A 134 -20.41 21.62 2.93
C ALA A 134 -19.38 22.08 3.99
N GLN A 135 -19.50 23.31 4.50
CA GLN A 135 -18.65 23.83 5.57
C GLN A 135 -18.98 23.24 6.94
N GLY A 136 -20.24 22.85 7.20
CA GLY A 136 -20.66 22.15 8.43
C GLY A 136 -20.33 20.65 8.46
N ASN A 137 -20.14 20.03 7.30
CA ASN A 137 -19.91 18.58 7.12
C ASN A 137 -18.44 18.18 6.92
N ALA A 138 -17.48 19.09 7.13
CA ALA A 138 -16.06 18.80 7.00
C ALA A 138 -15.58 17.68 7.96
N ALA A 139 -16.34 17.30 8.98
CA ALA A 139 -16.00 16.20 9.87
C ALA A 139 -16.25 14.79 9.27
N ALA A 140 -17.08 14.66 8.22
CA ALA A 140 -17.37 13.38 7.55
C ALA A 140 -16.56 13.25 6.25
N HIS A 141 -15.23 13.28 6.36
CA HIS A 141 -14.35 13.13 5.20
C HIS A 141 -14.22 11.67 4.76
N GLY A 142 -15.25 11.15 4.08
CA GLY A 142 -15.20 9.86 3.39
C GLY A 142 -16.42 8.97 3.65
N GLY A 143 -16.63 7.99 2.76
CA GLY A 143 -17.54 6.89 3.04
C GLY A 143 -17.02 6.05 4.21
N ASP A 144 -17.93 5.50 4.99
CA ASP A 144 -17.67 4.45 5.99
C ASP A 144 -18.76 3.40 5.82
N VAL A 145 -18.55 2.52 4.84
CA VAL A 145 -19.52 1.56 4.36
C VAL A 145 -19.97 0.61 5.48
N LYS A 146 -19.07 0.24 6.41
CA LYS A 146 -19.40 -0.66 7.52
C LYS A 146 -20.32 0.04 8.50
N MET A 147 -19.96 1.24 8.96
CA MET A 147 -20.79 2.02 9.88
C MET A 147 -22.13 2.41 9.26
N ASP A 148 -22.11 2.87 8.00
CA ASP A 148 -23.30 3.29 7.29
C ASP A 148 -24.26 2.11 7.05
N ALA A 149 -23.74 0.89 6.85
CA ALA A 149 -24.57 -0.32 6.72
C ALA A 149 -25.23 -0.73 8.04
N GLU A 150 -24.61 -0.46 9.19
CA GLU A 150 -25.20 -0.74 10.51
C GLU A 150 -26.43 0.13 10.78
N SER A 151 -26.53 1.34 10.20
CA SER A 151 -27.74 2.16 10.28
C SER A 151 -28.97 1.56 9.60
N TYR A 152 -28.80 0.49 8.81
CA TYR A 152 -29.88 -0.27 8.18
C TYR A 152 -30.13 -1.62 8.88
N ARG A 153 -29.31 -1.99 9.86
CA ARG A 153 -29.53 -3.20 10.67
C ARG A 153 -30.61 -2.91 11.72
N ASP A 154 -31.33 -3.96 12.11
CA ASP A 154 -32.38 -3.96 13.13
C ASP A 154 -32.23 -2.85 14.20
N GLY A 155 -33.13 -1.86 14.16
CA GLY A 155 -33.14 -0.71 15.09
C GLY A 155 -32.47 0.57 14.60
N GLY A 156 -31.72 0.54 13.48
CA GLY A 156 -31.05 1.71 12.90
C GLY A 156 -31.96 2.71 12.17
N GLY A 157 -33.22 2.32 11.90
CA GLY A 157 -34.29 3.22 11.44
C GLY A 157 -34.21 3.66 9.96
N ARG A 158 -33.10 3.42 9.25
CA ARG A 158 -33.01 3.74 7.81
C ARG A 158 -33.65 2.68 6.93
N THR A 159 -34.36 3.13 5.90
CA THR A 159 -35.07 2.26 4.93
C THR A 159 -34.77 2.60 3.47
N ASP A 160 -33.97 3.64 3.23
CA ASP A 160 -33.57 4.16 1.92
C ASP A 160 -32.44 3.35 1.25
N ILE A 161 -32.60 2.02 1.22
CA ILE A 161 -31.64 1.06 0.65
C ILE A 161 -31.14 1.43 -0.77
N PRO A 162 -31.98 1.96 -1.70
CA PRO A 162 -31.49 2.37 -3.01
C PRO A 162 -30.40 3.44 -2.97
N ILE A 163 -30.45 4.36 -2.00
CA ILE A 163 -29.45 5.43 -1.82
C ILE A 163 -28.13 4.84 -1.34
N PHE A 164 -28.19 3.92 -0.38
CA PHE A 164 -27.02 3.18 0.07
C PHE A 164 -26.36 2.42 -1.08
N LYS A 165 -27.14 1.70 -1.89
CA LYS A 165 -26.63 0.98 -3.07
C LYS A 165 -25.99 1.93 -4.07
N GLN A 166 -26.57 3.12 -4.28
CA GLN A 166 -26.00 4.10 -5.19
C GLN A 166 -24.64 4.63 -4.70
N LEU A 167 -24.46 4.79 -3.39
CA LEU A 167 -23.22 5.24 -2.77
C LEU A 167 -22.13 4.16 -2.76
N TYR A 168 -22.49 2.93 -2.41
CA TYR A 168 -21.53 1.87 -2.09
C TYR A 168 -21.54 0.70 -3.08
N GLY A 169 -22.37 0.72 -4.12
CA GLY A 169 -22.48 -0.36 -5.12
C GLY A 169 -23.28 -1.58 -4.64
N TYR A 170 -23.27 -1.86 -3.33
CA TYR A 170 -24.00 -2.97 -2.71
C TYR A 170 -25.11 -2.51 -1.78
N VAL A 171 -26.03 -3.41 -1.51
CA VAL A 171 -27.05 -3.26 -0.46
C VAL A 171 -26.44 -3.56 0.93
N PRO A 172 -26.97 -2.99 2.03
CA PRO A 172 -26.36 -3.09 3.35
C PRO A 172 -26.06 -4.52 3.82
N HIS A 173 -26.93 -5.48 3.51
CA HIS A 173 -26.76 -6.86 3.96
C HIS A 173 -25.51 -7.56 3.41
N VAL A 174 -25.11 -7.23 2.18
CA VAL A 174 -23.87 -7.76 1.57
C VAL A 174 -22.64 -7.19 2.29
N ILE A 175 -22.72 -5.92 2.72
CA ILE A 175 -21.62 -5.24 3.44
C ILE A 175 -21.34 -5.88 4.80
N TRP A 176 -22.35 -6.43 5.46
CA TRP A 176 -22.17 -7.08 6.76
C TRP A 176 -21.20 -8.26 6.68
N SER A 177 -21.24 -9.03 5.60
CA SER A 177 -20.32 -10.16 5.35
C SER A 177 -18.95 -9.76 4.81
N ILE A 178 -18.79 -8.55 4.25
CA ILE A 178 -17.48 -8.11 3.72
C ILE A 178 -16.59 -7.68 4.88
N THR A 179 -15.47 -8.38 5.07
CA THR A 179 -14.43 -8.06 6.06
C THR A 179 -13.08 -7.72 5.42
N HIS A 180 -12.99 -7.77 4.09
CA HIS A 180 -11.75 -7.52 3.36
C HIS A 180 -11.50 -6.00 3.27
N GLU A 181 -10.40 -5.55 3.87
CA GLU A 181 -10.12 -4.13 4.11
C GLU A 181 -9.91 -3.34 2.82
N GLU A 182 -9.30 -3.96 1.82
CA GLU A 182 -9.05 -3.35 0.52
C GLU A 182 -10.36 -3.14 -0.24
N THR A 183 -11.30 -4.08 -0.12
CA THR A 183 -12.66 -3.90 -0.67
C THR A 183 -13.36 -2.76 0.04
N ILE A 184 -13.34 -2.73 1.38
CA ILE A 184 -13.94 -1.67 2.20
C ILE A 184 -13.38 -0.29 1.80
N THR A 185 -12.06 -0.20 1.65
CA THR A 185 -11.35 1.03 1.24
C THR A 185 -11.80 1.50 -0.13
N LEU A 186 -11.94 0.59 -1.10
CA LEU A 186 -12.43 0.90 -2.43
C LEU A 186 -13.85 1.46 -2.39
N LEU A 187 -14.76 0.81 -1.65
CA LEU A 187 -16.15 1.26 -1.51
C LEU A 187 -16.24 2.65 -0.84
N ASN A 188 -15.46 2.86 0.22
CA ASN A 188 -15.38 4.14 0.93
C ASN A 188 -14.82 5.27 0.05
N THR A 189 -13.86 4.95 -0.81
CA THR A 189 -13.26 5.88 -1.77
C THR A 189 -14.30 6.34 -2.80
N HIS A 190 -15.02 5.38 -3.41
CA HIS A 190 -16.09 5.71 -4.35
C HIS A 190 -17.18 6.57 -3.70
N ALA A 191 -17.70 6.15 -2.53
CA ALA A 191 -18.74 6.90 -1.82
C ALA A 191 -18.27 8.30 -1.44
N GLY A 192 -17.02 8.45 -0.98
CA GLY A 192 -16.42 9.74 -0.64
C GLY A 192 -16.33 10.69 -1.83
N VAL A 193 -15.93 10.20 -3.01
CA VAL A 193 -15.90 11.00 -4.25
C VAL A 193 -17.31 11.34 -4.71
N LYS A 194 -18.23 10.37 -4.71
CA LYS A 194 -19.62 10.55 -5.17
C LYS A 194 -20.42 11.52 -4.30
N ALA A 195 -20.21 11.48 -2.99
CA ALA A 195 -20.83 12.39 -2.03
C ALA A 195 -20.15 13.76 -1.97
N SER A 196 -18.96 13.94 -2.58
CA SER A 196 -18.23 15.19 -2.51
C SER A 196 -18.93 16.33 -3.26
N MET A 197 -18.84 17.52 -2.67
CA MET A 197 -19.20 18.79 -3.33
C MET A 197 -17.99 19.48 -3.95
N THR A 198 -16.79 19.14 -3.48
CA THR A 198 -15.54 19.78 -3.90
C THR A 198 -14.72 18.93 -4.85
N LYS A 199 -15.02 17.63 -4.95
CA LYS A 199 -14.40 16.69 -5.89
C LYS A 199 -15.45 16.07 -6.79
N VAL A 200 -15.05 15.73 -8.00
CA VAL A 200 -15.87 14.97 -8.97
C VAL A 200 -15.00 13.89 -9.62
N GLY A 201 -15.54 12.68 -9.72
CA GLY A 201 -14.95 11.61 -10.51
C GLY A 201 -15.37 11.72 -11.97
N SER A 202 -14.51 11.33 -12.91
CA SER A 202 -14.88 11.23 -14.31
C SER A 202 -15.83 10.04 -14.57
N GLU A 203 -16.40 9.95 -15.77
CA GLU A 203 -17.19 8.79 -16.19
C GLU A 203 -16.38 7.49 -16.08
N LYS A 204 -15.08 7.55 -16.40
CA LYS A 204 -14.16 6.40 -16.28
C LYS A 204 -14.04 5.92 -14.84
N PHE A 205 -13.97 6.84 -13.87
CA PHE A 205 -13.94 6.49 -12.45
C PHE A 205 -15.18 5.68 -12.03
N TYR A 206 -16.37 6.11 -12.46
CA TYR A 206 -17.61 5.40 -12.14
C TYR A 206 -17.75 4.08 -12.91
N ALA A 207 -17.27 4.02 -14.16
CA ALA A 207 -17.27 2.79 -14.95
C ALA A 207 -16.35 1.71 -14.34
N LEU A 208 -15.13 2.08 -13.94
CA LEU A 208 -14.19 1.16 -13.31
C LEU A 208 -14.67 0.68 -11.92
N PHE A 209 -15.39 1.54 -11.19
CA PHE A 209 -16.06 1.11 -9.97
C PHE A 209 -17.12 0.05 -10.26
N ALA A 210 -17.98 0.29 -11.25
CA ALA A 210 -19.00 -0.69 -11.65
C ALA A 210 -18.38 -2.02 -12.11
N GLU A 211 -17.30 -1.97 -12.89
CA GLU A 211 -16.56 -3.17 -13.31
C GLU A 211 -16.04 -3.98 -12.13
N PHE A 212 -15.53 -3.32 -11.08
CA PHE A 212 -15.11 -4.00 -9.86
C PHE A 212 -16.30 -4.66 -9.13
N ILE A 213 -17.43 -3.97 -9.01
CA ILE A 213 -18.63 -4.51 -8.37
C ILE A 213 -19.08 -5.79 -9.10
N ASP A 214 -19.22 -5.72 -10.43
CA ASP A 214 -19.63 -6.86 -11.25
C ASP A 214 -18.63 -8.02 -11.14
N ALA A 215 -17.33 -7.73 -11.23
CA ALA A 215 -16.29 -8.77 -11.12
C ALA A 215 -16.30 -9.44 -9.74
N PHE A 216 -16.48 -8.68 -8.66
CA PHE A 216 -16.46 -9.19 -7.30
C PHE A 216 -17.70 -10.05 -7.02
N GLU A 217 -18.87 -9.63 -7.49
CA GLU A 217 -20.11 -10.42 -7.43
C GLU A 217 -19.99 -11.73 -8.24
N ASP A 218 -19.50 -11.66 -9.48
CA ASP A 218 -19.28 -12.83 -10.34
C ASP A 218 -18.29 -13.85 -9.75
N SER A 219 -17.36 -13.39 -8.90
CA SER A 219 -16.42 -14.25 -8.19
C SER A 219 -17.00 -14.93 -6.95
N GLY A 220 -18.26 -14.65 -6.60
CA GLY A 220 -18.86 -15.06 -5.33
C GLY A 220 -18.23 -14.36 -4.12
N TYR A 221 -17.84 -13.09 -4.29
CA TYR A 221 -17.16 -12.28 -3.29
C TYR A 221 -15.83 -12.87 -2.81
N ASN A 222 -15.04 -13.47 -3.72
CA ASN A 222 -13.77 -14.09 -3.39
C ASN A 222 -12.78 -13.05 -2.89
N THR A 223 -12.53 -13.00 -1.57
CA THR A 223 -11.63 -12.03 -0.91
C THR A 223 -10.15 -12.34 -1.09
N GLU A 224 -9.79 -13.46 -1.72
CA GLU A 224 -8.40 -13.81 -2.00
C GLU A 224 -7.88 -13.18 -3.30
N TYR A 225 -8.65 -12.29 -3.92
CA TYR A 225 -8.29 -11.67 -5.21
C TYR A 225 -6.96 -10.91 -5.21
N LEU A 226 -6.41 -10.55 -4.05
CA LEU A 226 -5.08 -9.93 -3.92
C LEU A 226 -3.96 -10.91 -3.54
N LYS A 227 -4.28 -12.19 -3.27
CA LYS A 227 -3.28 -13.21 -2.97
C LYS A 227 -2.62 -13.71 -4.26
N GLY A 228 -1.30 -13.58 -4.35
CA GLY A 228 -0.48 -14.01 -5.50
C GLY A 228 0.42 -12.89 -6.05
N ASN A 229 1.30 -13.22 -7.00
CA ASN A 229 2.36 -12.33 -7.51
C ASN A 229 1.86 -11.20 -8.45
N GLY A 230 0.71 -10.57 -8.14
CA GLY A 230 0.26 -9.35 -8.81
C GLY A 230 -0.06 -9.46 -10.30
N THR A 231 -0.41 -10.65 -10.79
CA THR A 231 -0.80 -10.85 -12.21
C THR A 231 -1.96 -11.84 -12.32
N ALA A 232 -2.55 -11.95 -13.51
CA ALA A 232 -3.75 -12.69 -13.92
C ALA A 232 -3.83 -14.20 -13.58
N THR A 233 -3.01 -14.69 -12.66
CA THR A 233 -2.88 -16.08 -12.21
C THR A 233 -3.36 -16.30 -10.77
N GLY A 234 -3.83 -15.24 -10.08
CA GLY A 234 -4.44 -15.34 -8.75
C GLY A 234 -5.83 -16.01 -8.75
N PRO A 235 -6.43 -16.28 -7.58
CA PRO A 235 -7.69 -17.01 -7.44
C PRO A 235 -8.91 -16.26 -8.01
N ALA A 236 -8.81 -14.95 -8.23
CA ALA A 236 -9.84 -14.14 -8.88
C ALA A 236 -9.20 -13.02 -9.74
N PRO A 237 -8.70 -13.34 -10.95
CA PRO A 237 -7.85 -12.45 -11.73
C PRO A 237 -8.63 -11.23 -12.29
N ARG A 238 -9.91 -11.39 -12.61
CA ARG A 238 -10.77 -10.29 -13.05
C ARG A 238 -10.99 -9.26 -11.94
N VAL A 239 -11.23 -9.72 -10.70
CA VAL A 239 -11.40 -8.85 -9.53
C VAL A 239 -10.11 -8.11 -9.22
N ASN A 240 -8.96 -8.81 -9.28
CA ASN A 240 -7.64 -8.21 -9.12
C ASN A 240 -7.40 -7.08 -10.15
N SER A 241 -7.67 -7.36 -11.42
CA SER A 241 -7.51 -6.39 -12.51
C SER A 241 -8.41 -5.17 -12.32
N ALA A 242 -9.69 -5.38 -12.03
CA ALA A 242 -10.65 -4.29 -11.82
C ALA A 242 -10.29 -3.44 -10.58
N PHE A 243 -9.81 -4.08 -9.50
CA PHE A 243 -9.34 -3.40 -8.30
C PHE A 243 -8.19 -2.44 -8.61
N TRP A 244 -7.13 -2.93 -9.26
CA TRP A 244 -5.96 -2.10 -9.57
C TRP A 244 -6.30 -1.00 -10.59
N ALA A 245 -7.14 -1.29 -11.58
CA ALA A 245 -7.61 -0.30 -12.54
C ALA A 245 -8.35 0.85 -11.83
N PHE A 246 -9.25 0.54 -10.89
CA PHE A 246 -9.92 1.55 -10.09
C PHE A 246 -8.95 2.34 -9.21
N MET A 247 -8.06 1.67 -8.47
CA MET A 247 -7.14 2.35 -7.55
C MET A 247 -6.14 3.26 -8.27
N GLN A 248 -5.70 2.89 -9.47
CA GLN A 248 -4.87 3.74 -10.32
C GLN A 248 -5.67 4.94 -10.84
N CYS A 249 -6.90 4.70 -11.28
CA CYS A 249 -7.82 5.73 -11.78
C CYS A 249 -8.10 6.84 -10.75
N VAL A 250 -8.18 6.52 -9.45
CA VAL A 250 -8.46 7.51 -8.39
C VAL A 250 -7.51 8.71 -8.44
N LYS A 251 -6.23 8.50 -8.77
CA LYS A 251 -5.22 9.57 -8.81
C LYS A 251 -5.42 10.56 -9.96
N ASP A 252 -5.87 10.06 -11.10
CA ASP A 252 -5.87 10.80 -12.36
C ASP A 252 -7.28 11.35 -12.74
N GLU A 253 -8.33 10.68 -12.25
CA GLU A 253 -9.71 10.89 -12.67
C GLU A 253 -10.58 11.59 -11.61
N VAL A 254 -10.04 11.89 -10.44
CA VAL A 254 -10.72 12.66 -9.40
C VAL A 254 -10.16 14.09 -9.37
N ARG A 255 -11.00 15.07 -9.69
CA ARG A 255 -10.58 16.47 -9.82
C ARG A 255 -11.36 17.38 -8.89
N PRO A 256 -10.76 18.51 -8.43
CA PRO A 256 -11.52 19.53 -7.73
C PRO A 256 -12.55 20.16 -8.67
N VAL A 257 -13.74 20.46 -8.16
CA VAL A 257 -14.74 21.26 -8.88
C VAL A 257 -14.17 22.66 -9.05
N LYS A 258 -13.98 23.12 -10.30
CA LYS A 258 -13.52 24.48 -10.58
C LYS A 258 -14.55 25.47 -10.01
N GLY A 259 -14.17 26.19 -8.96
CA GLY A 259 -14.96 27.32 -8.46
C GLY A 259 -15.01 28.40 -9.55
N GLY A 260 -16.21 28.87 -9.89
CA GLY A 260 -16.36 30.08 -10.70
C GLY A 260 -15.61 31.23 -10.04
N ALA A 261 -14.82 31.96 -10.82
CA ALA A 261 -14.13 33.15 -10.37
C ALA A 261 -15.14 34.19 -9.85
N PRO A 262 -14.85 34.89 -8.74
CA PRO A 262 -15.67 36.00 -8.30
C PRO A 262 -15.31 37.26 -9.10
N GLY A 263 -16.29 37.84 -9.81
CA GLY A 263 -16.29 39.25 -10.18
C GLY A 263 -16.14 39.58 -11.67
N GLU A 264 -17.24 39.53 -12.41
CA GLU A 264 -17.55 40.60 -13.35
C GLU A 264 -18.84 41.26 -12.85
N ALA A 265 -18.68 42.33 -12.07
CA ALA A 265 -19.76 43.27 -11.84
C ALA A 265 -19.85 44.15 -13.09
N SER A 266 -20.83 43.86 -13.95
CA SER A 266 -21.25 44.82 -14.98
C SER A 266 -21.92 46.00 -14.28
N VAL A 267 -21.32 47.17 -14.44
CA VAL A 267 -22.04 48.46 -14.50
C VAL A 267 -22.13 48.83 -15.97
#